data_AF-A0A7R7B673-F1
#
_entry.id   AF-A0A7R7B673-F1
#
_cell.length_a   1.000
_cell.length_b   1.000
_cell.length_c   1.000
_cell.angle_alpha   90.00
_cell.angle_beta   90.00
_cell.angle_gamma   90.00
#
_symmetry.space_group_name_H-M   'P 1'
#
loop_
_entity.id
_entity.type
_entity.pdbx_description
1 polymer ?
#
loop_
_entity_poly.entity_id
_entity_poly.type
_entity_poly.pdbx_seq_one_letter_code
_entity_poly.pdbx_strand_id
1 'polypeptide(L)'
;MFTRQLSDVEKTDFFVDWGNGTSHRLLTQRDGMGFTVCHTIVRAGSESRLQYRRHLEACYCISGSGEVEDMSGAIHRIEPGNHLRARRP
;
A
#
# COMPACT_ATOMS: atom_id res chain seq x y z
N MET A 1 10.78 12.32 -18.49
CA MET A 1 9.80 11.20 -18.45
C MET A 1 10.58 9.91 -18.26
N PHE A 2 10.14 9.01 -17.37
CA PHE A 2 10.80 7.73 -17.15
C PHE A 2 9.75 6.62 -16.94
N THR A 3 10.17 5.38 -17.16
CA THR A 3 9.38 4.18 -16.86
C THR A 3 10.08 3.37 -15.78
N ARG A 4 9.31 2.64 -14.95
CA ARG A 4 9.85 1.78 -13.89
C ARG A 4 9.03 0.49 -13.84
N GLN A 5 9.72 -0.65 -13.90
CA GLN A 5 9.10 -1.97 -13.86
C GLN A 5 9.25 -2.59 -12.47
N LEU A 6 8.26 -3.39 -12.04
CA LEU A 6 8.28 -4.04 -10.73
C LEU A 6 9.51 -4.92 -10.54
N SER A 7 9.84 -5.75 -11.54
CA SER A 7 11.01 -6.65 -11.52
C SER A 7 12.35 -5.94 -11.39
N ASP A 8 12.42 -4.66 -11.73
CA ASP A 8 13.63 -3.85 -11.54
C ASP A 8 13.66 -3.21 -10.15
N VAL A 9 12.50 -2.84 -9.61
CA VAL A 9 12.38 -2.34 -8.24
C VAL A 9 12.76 -3.42 -7.22
N GLU A 10 12.40 -4.67 -7.47
CA GLU A 10 12.77 -5.85 -6.66
C GLU A 10 14.27 -6.00 -6.42
N LYS A 11 15.11 -5.42 -7.29
CA LYS A 11 16.58 -5.49 -7.21
C LYS A 11 17.20 -4.29 -6.48
N THR A 12 16.40 -3.45 -5.85
CA THR A 12 16.82 -2.18 -5.23
C THR A 12 16.30 -2.04 -3.80
N ASP A 13 16.80 -1.05 -3.08
CA ASP A 13 16.29 -0.66 -1.75
C ASP A 13 14.83 -0.15 -1.75
N PHE A 14 14.24 0.02 -2.94
CA PHE A 14 12.83 0.40 -3.09
C PHE A 14 11.87 -0.80 -3.05
N PHE A 15 12.39 -2.03 -2.98
CA PHE A 15 11.65 -3.22 -2.62
C PHE A 15 11.78 -3.48 -1.13
N VAL A 16 10.66 -3.40 -0.41
CA VAL A 16 10.62 -3.56 1.04
C VAL A 16 9.69 -4.69 1.42
N ASP A 17 10.23 -5.77 1.98
CA ASP A 17 9.45 -6.76 2.74
C ASP A 17 9.38 -6.31 4.20
N TRP A 18 8.17 -6.16 4.75
CA TRP A 18 7.96 -5.73 6.14
C TRP A 18 7.45 -6.86 7.05
N GLY A 19 7.52 -8.12 6.61
CA GLY A 19 7.07 -9.30 7.33
C GLY A 19 5.63 -9.71 7.02
N ASN A 20 4.71 -8.74 6.93
CA ASN A 20 3.30 -9.00 6.56
C ASN A 20 3.02 -8.78 5.06
N GLY A 21 4.06 -8.54 4.26
CA GLY A 21 3.92 -8.32 2.83
C GLY A 21 5.10 -7.60 2.20
N THR A 22 4.97 -7.24 0.93
CA THR A 22 6.00 -6.54 0.15
C THR A 22 5.48 -5.26 -0.47
N SER A 23 6.31 -4.23 -0.51
CA SER A 23 5.99 -2.90 -1.05
C SER A 23 7.04 -2.51 -2.08
N HIS A 24 6.65 -2.47 -3.34
CA HIS A 24 7.46 -1.95 -4.44
C HIS A 24 7.19 -0.45 -4.58
N ARG A 25 8.17 0.39 -4.24
CA ARG A 25 8.02 1.86 -4.28
C ARG A 25 8.30 2.37 -5.69
N LEU A 26 7.23 2.58 -6.45
CA LEU A 26 7.26 2.96 -7.86
C LEU A 26 7.46 4.46 -8.08
N LEU A 27 6.93 5.31 -7.20
CA LEU A 27 7.25 6.74 -7.14
C LEU A 27 7.65 7.07 -5.72
N THR A 28 8.74 7.82 -5.57
CA THR A 28 9.33 8.20 -4.29
C THR A 28 9.47 9.72 -4.21
N GLN A 29 9.83 10.22 -3.03
CA GLN A 29 10.13 11.64 -2.86
C GLN A 29 11.23 12.14 -3.80
N ARG A 30 12.20 11.28 -4.16
CA ARG A 30 13.29 11.63 -5.09
C ARG A 30 12.79 11.89 -6.51
N ASP A 31 11.64 11.33 -6.88
CA ASP A 31 11.05 11.52 -8.20
C ASP A 31 10.24 12.83 -8.30
N GLY A 32 10.05 13.58 -7.19
CA GLY A 32 9.55 14.97 -7.22
C GLY A 32 8.07 15.18 -7.56
N MET A 33 7.25 14.11 -7.57
CA MET A 33 5.85 14.17 -8.02
C MET A 33 4.84 14.68 -6.97
N GLY A 34 5.28 14.90 -5.73
CA GLY A 34 4.41 15.35 -4.63
C GLY A 34 3.59 14.24 -3.94
N PHE A 35 3.67 13.00 -4.42
CA PHE A 35 3.09 11.81 -3.79
C PHE A 35 3.95 10.57 -4.09
N THR A 36 3.73 9.52 -3.29
CA THR A 36 4.36 8.21 -3.45
C THR A 36 3.35 7.26 -4.10
N VAL A 37 3.83 6.36 -4.96
CA VAL A 37 3.03 5.24 -5.48
C VAL A 37 3.74 3.96 -5.13
N CYS A 38 3.00 3.04 -4.53
CA CYS A 38 3.49 1.72 -4.18
C CYS A 38 2.64 0.64 -4.84
N HIS A 39 3.27 -0.44 -5.28
CA HIS A 39 2.59 -1.71 -5.50
C HIS A 39 2.82 -2.58 -4.26
N THR A 40 1.76 -2.79 -3.50
CA THR A 40 1.80 -3.43 -2.19
C THR A 40 1.09 -4.78 -2.25
N ILE A 41 1.78 -5.85 -1.85
CA ILE A 41 1.20 -7.19 -1.70
C ILE A 41 1.11 -7.49 -0.23
N VAL A 42 -0.10 -7.69 0.29
CA VAL A 42 -0.33 -8.14 1.67
C VAL A 42 -0.35 -9.67 1.69
N ARG A 43 0.40 -10.25 2.61
CA ARG A 43 0.53 -11.71 2.74
C ARG A 43 -0.76 -12.28 3.33
N ALA A 44 -1.27 -13.36 2.74
CA ALA A 44 -2.50 -14.00 3.20
C ALA A 44 -2.39 -14.45 4.66
N GLY A 45 -3.46 -14.20 5.44
CA GLY A 45 -3.52 -14.54 6.87
C GLY A 45 -2.68 -13.63 7.78
N SER A 46 -2.06 -12.58 7.24
CA SER A 46 -1.36 -11.59 8.07
C SER A 46 -2.32 -10.48 8.54
N GLU A 47 -1.94 -9.82 9.63
CA GLU A 47 -2.66 -8.68 10.18
C GLU A 47 -1.68 -7.55 10.48
N SER A 48 -2.03 -6.32 10.13
CA SER A 48 -1.18 -5.14 10.34
C SER A 48 -1.99 -3.99 10.92
N ARG A 49 -1.60 -3.53 12.12
CA ARG A 49 -2.15 -2.31 12.71
C ARG A 49 -1.44 -1.07 12.14
N LEU A 50 -2.16 -0.27 11.35
CA LEU A 50 -1.59 0.88 10.63
C LEU A 50 -2.09 2.21 11.21
N GLN A 51 -1.19 3.20 11.33
CA GLN A 51 -1.54 4.58 11.68
C GLN A 51 -0.60 5.58 10.99
N TYR A 52 -1.11 6.31 9.99
CA TYR A 52 -0.35 7.35 9.30
C TYR A 52 -0.65 8.75 9.86
N ARG A 53 0.13 9.19 10.85
CA ARG A 53 -0.06 10.50 11.51
C ARG A 53 0.17 11.71 10.58
N ARG A 54 1.03 11.54 9.57
CA ARG A 54 1.50 12.64 8.70
C ARG A 54 1.15 12.46 7.23
N HIS A 55 0.59 11.31 6.85
CA HIS A 55 0.25 11.00 5.47
C HIS A 55 -1.24 10.67 5.34
N LEU A 56 -1.79 10.98 4.17
CA LEU A 56 -3.06 10.41 3.72
C LEU A 56 -2.71 9.30 2.74
N GLU A 57 -3.45 8.20 2.81
CA GLU A 57 -3.24 7.04 1.95
C GLU A 57 -4.54 6.67 1.25
N ALA A 58 -4.41 6.35 -0.04
CA ALA A 58 -5.46 5.77 -0.85
C ALA A 58 -4.95 4.46 -1.43
N CYS A 59 -5.70 3.39 -1.23
CA CYS A 59 -5.38 2.05 -1.69
C CYS A 59 -6.47 1.58 -2.65
N TYR A 60 -6.07 0.99 -3.76
CA TYR A 60 -6.98 0.40 -4.73
C TYR A 60 -6.64 -1.09 -4.87
N CYS A 61 -7.59 -1.95 -4.56
CA CYS A 61 -7.40 -3.39 -4.65
C CYS A 61 -7.54 -3.84 -6.11
N ILE A 62 -6.49 -4.47 -6.65
CA ILE A 62 -6.47 -4.99 -8.02
C ILE A 62 -6.58 -6.53 -8.07
N SER A 63 -6.34 -7.22 -6.95
CA SER A 63 -6.42 -8.68 -6.83
C SER A 63 -6.47 -9.09 -5.36
N GLY A 64 -6.94 -10.32 -5.10
CA GLY A 64 -7.06 -10.89 -3.76
C GLY A 64 -8.27 -10.38 -2.98
N SER A 65 -8.35 -10.73 -1.70
CA SER A 65 -9.43 -10.33 -0.79
C SER A 65 -8.92 -10.17 0.64
N GLY A 66 -9.58 -9.33 1.42
CA GLY A 66 -9.29 -9.13 2.84
C GLY A 66 -10.29 -8.19 3.49
N GLU A 67 -9.91 -7.61 4.62
CA GLU A 67 -10.74 -6.64 5.34
C GLU A 67 -9.89 -5.55 6.00
N VAL A 68 -10.54 -4.43 6.28
CA VAL A 68 -9.98 -3.33 7.06
C VAL A 68 -10.97 -2.99 8.17
N GLU A 69 -10.50 -3.05 9.41
CA GLU A 69 -11.23 -2.58 10.57
C GLU A 69 -10.84 -1.14 10.88
N ASP A 70 -11.82 -0.26 11.04
CA ASP A 70 -11.58 1.12 11.46
C ASP A 70 -11.54 1.28 13.00
N MET A 71 -11.22 2.48 13.48
CA MET A 71 -11.12 2.74 14.92
C MET A 71 -12.47 2.67 15.67
N SER A 72 -13.59 2.62 14.96
CA SER A 72 -14.93 2.39 15.53
C SER A 72 -15.28 0.90 15.62
N GLY A 73 -14.43 0.02 15.07
CA GLY A 73 -14.68 -1.42 14.95
C GLY A 73 -15.48 -1.79 13.70
N ALA A 74 -15.71 -0.85 12.77
CA ALA A 74 -16.42 -1.15 11.54
C ALA A 74 -15.49 -1.92 10.58
N ILE A 75 -15.96 -3.06 10.09
CA ILE A 75 -15.22 -3.91 9.16
C ILE A 75 -15.65 -3.62 7.72
N HIS A 76 -14.67 -3.31 6.89
CA HIS A 76 -14.82 -3.06 5.46
C HIS A 76 -14.14 -4.17 4.66
N ARG A 77 -14.91 -4.94 3.89
CA ARG A 77 -14.36 -5.93 2.98
C ARG A 77 -13.62 -5.27 1.83
N ILE A 78 -12.50 -5.88 1.45
CA ILE A 78 -11.66 -5.47 0.34
C ILE A 78 -11.65 -6.59 -0.69
N GLU A 79 -12.09 -6.29 -1.89
CA GLU A 79 -12.09 -7.13 -3.08
C GLU A 79 -11.63 -6.29 -4.29
N PRO A 80 -11.30 -6.91 -5.43
CA PRO A 80 -10.83 -6.18 -6.60
C PRO A 80 -11.85 -5.14 -7.07
N GLY A 81 -11.41 -3.89 -7.24
CA GLY A 81 -12.27 -2.76 -7.57
C GLY A 81 -12.68 -1.90 -6.36
N ASN A 82 -12.45 -2.35 -5.13
CA ASN A 82 -12.64 -1.50 -3.95
C ASN A 82 -11.51 -0.48 -3.80
N HIS A 83 -11.89 0.75 -3.45
CA HIS A 83 -10.98 1.79 -3.00
C HIS A 83 -11.15 2.02 -1.49
N LEU A 84 -10.03 2.04 -0.77
CA LEU A 84 -9.95 2.40 0.64
C LEU A 84 -9.17 3.71 0.78
N ARG A 85 -9.64 4.61 1.64
CA ARG A 85 -8.90 5.80 2.06
C ARG A 85 -8.65 5.77 3.56
N ALA A 86 -7.39 5.77 3.96
CA ALA A 86 -7.01 6.02 5.34
C ALA A 86 -7.23 7.52 5.66
N ARG A 87 -8.07 7.80 6.66
CA ARG A 87 -8.25 9.18 7.17
C ARG A 87 -7.23 9.44 8.27
N ARG A 88 -6.81 10.70 8.42
CA ARG A 88 -6.16 11.12 9.67
C ARG A 88 -7.20 11.02 10.80
N PRO A 89 -6.82 10.56 12.00
CA PRO A 89 -7.64 10.76 13.18
C PRO A 89 -7.90 12.25 13.42
#